data_AF-A0A8S1J538-F1
#
_entry.id   AF-A0A8S1J538-F1
#
_cell.length_a   1.000
_cell.length_b   1.000
_cell.length_c   1.000
_cell.angle_alpha   90.00
_cell.angle_beta   90.00
_cell.angle_gamma   90.00
#
_symmetry.space_group_name_H-M   'P 1'
#
loop_
_entity.id
_entity.type
_entity.pdbx_description
1 polymer ?
#
loop_
_entity_poly.entity_id
_entity_poly.type
_entity_poly.pdbx_seq_one_letter_code
_entity_poly.pdbx_strand_id
1 'polypeptide(L)' 'MPPKADKTPAKKVAKKVTVGKRKKAKSETYKIYIYKVLKQVHPDTGISSKAMSIMNSFVNDIFEKI' A
#
# COMPACT_ATOMS: atom_id res chain seq x y z
N MET A 1 -20.67 45.60 0.09
CA MET A 1 -19.77 45.76 1.27
C MET A 1 -18.95 44.48 1.42
N PRO A 2 -17.61 44.56 1.41
CA PRO A 2 -16.71 43.42 1.63
C PRO A 2 -16.31 43.30 3.11
N PRO A 3 -15.98 42.10 3.61
CA PRO A 3 -15.00 41.96 4.68
C PRO A 3 -13.66 41.52 4.10
N LYS A 4 -12.62 42.32 4.36
CA LYS A 4 -11.20 42.04 4.08
C LYS A 4 -10.56 41.33 5.27
N ALA A 5 -9.61 40.45 4.93
CA ALA A 5 -8.35 40.14 5.61
C ALA A 5 -8.37 39.33 6.92
N ASP A 6 -7.69 38.18 6.90
CA ASP A 6 -6.44 38.07 7.67
C ASP A 6 -5.40 37.16 6.97
N LYS A 7 -4.13 37.41 7.25
CA LYS A 7 -2.93 37.02 6.51
C LYS A 7 -2.29 35.72 7.06
N THR A 8 -1.67 34.95 6.17
CA THR A 8 -0.55 33.97 6.42
C THR A 8 0.56 34.54 7.35
N PRO A 9 1.47 33.80 8.04
CA PRO A 9 2.14 32.53 7.63
C PRO A 9 2.68 31.57 8.76
N ALA A 10 3.26 30.43 8.34
CA ALA A 10 4.41 29.71 8.94
C ALA A 10 4.28 28.88 10.24
N LYS A 11 4.45 27.55 10.12
CA LYS A 11 5.53 26.85 10.86
C LYS A 11 6.02 25.60 10.11
N LYS A 12 7.25 25.72 9.58
CA LYS A 12 8.13 24.61 9.20
C LYS A 12 8.25 23.64 10.37
N VAL A 13 8.10 22.33 10.14
CA VAL A 13 8.72 21.33 11.01
C VAL A 13 9.47 20.31 10.15
N ALA A 14 10.77 20.58 10.07
CA ALA A 14 11.90 19.65 9.97
C ALA A 14 11.79 18.44 9.02
N LYS A 15 12.66 18.48 7.99
CA LYS A 15 13.41 17.32 7.49
C LYS A 15 13.73 16.34 8.64
N LYS A 16 13.27 15.09 8.53
CA LYS A 16 13.96 13.94 9.10
C LYS A 16 14.38 13.03 7.95
N VAL A 17 15.57 13.30 7.42
CA VAL A 17 16.30 12.32 6.61
C VAL A 17 16.79 11.27 7.59
N THR A 18 16.16 10.10 7.59
CA THR A 18 16.75 8.93 8.24
C THR A 18 16.55 7.70 7.38
N VAL A 19 17.71 7.19 6.94
CA VAL A 19 18.02 5.84 6.50
C VAL A 19 17.64 5.53 5.05
N GLY A 20 18.71 5.28 4.28
CA GLY A 20 18.70 4.98 2.86
C GLY A 20 17.58 4.03 2.48
N LYS A 21 16.87 4.41 1.41
CA LYS A 21 15.88 3.60 0.74
C LYS A 21 16.65 2.42 0.13
N ARG A 22 16.97 1.40 0.94
CA ARG A 22 17.33 0.07 0.47
C ARG A 22 16.25 -0.24 -0.55
N LYS A 23 16.63 -0.33 -1.83
CA LYS A 23 15.75 -0.83 -2.87
C LYS A 23 15.30 -2.18 -2.35
N LYS A 24 14.07 -2.25 -1.81
CA LYS A 24 13.48 -3.50 -1.36
C LYS A 24 13.55 -4.38 -2.59
N ALA A 25 14.24 -5.51 -2.49
CA ALA A 25 14.29 -6.49 -3.57
C ALA A 25 12.85 -6.66 -4.07
N LYS A 26 12.67 -6.60 -5.39
CA LYS A 26 11.35 -6.68 -6.00
C LYS A 26 10.81 -8.06 -5.66
N SER A 27 10.09 -8.17 -4.54
CA SER A 27 9.46 -9.40 -4.13
C SER A 27 8.49 -9.73 -5.25
N GLU A 28 8.68 -10.87 -5.89
CA GLU A 28 7.64 -11.43 -6.73
C GLU A 28 6.41 -11.56 -5.84
N THR A 29 5.36 -10.86 -6.24
CA THR A 29 4.16 -10.75 -5.43
C THR A 29 2.97 -11.07 -6.30
N TYR A 30 2.13 -12.00 -5.87
CA TYR A 30 0.90 -12.37 -6.57
C TYR A 30 -0.24 -11.38 -6.34
N LYS A 31 0.06 -10.18 -5.84
CA LYS A 31 -0.94 -9.19 -5.42
C LYS A 31 -1.94 -8.86 -6.50
N ILE A 32 -1.46 -8.63 -7.73
CA ILE A 32 -2.31 -8.26 -8.86
C ILE A 32 -3.31 -9.38 -9.15
N TYR A 33 -2.85 -10.64 -9.14
CA TYR A 33 -3.69 -11.79 -9.45
C TYR A 33 -4.70 -12.08 -8.34
N ILE A 34 -4.29 -11.99 -7.08
CA ILE A 34 -5.18 -12.13 -5.94
C ILE A 34 -6.30 -11.06 -6.00
N TYR A 35 -5.98 -9.81 -6.35
CA TYR A 35 -6.98 -8.76 -6.54
C TYR A 35 -7.90 -9.01 -7.75
N LYS A 36 -7.37 -9.47 -8.88
CA LYS A 36 -8.17 -9.79 -10.07
C LYS A 36 -9.17 -10.91 -9.78
N VAL A 37 -8.73 -11.99 -9.16
CA VAL A 37 -9.60 -13.12 -8.79
C VAL A 37 -10.62 -12.67 -7.76
N LEU A 38 -10.20 -11.92 -6.72
CA LEU A 38 -11.12 -11.41 -5.70
C LEU A 38 -12.25 -10.58 -6.30
N LYS A 39 -11.96 -9.68 -7.25
CA LYS A 39 -12.99 -8.87 -7.89
C LYS A 39 -13.88 -9.64 -8.86
N GLN A 40 -13.39 -10.74 -9.43
CA GLN A 40 -14.21 -11.64 -10.24
C GLN A 40 -15.23 -12.40 -9.39
N VAL A 41 -14.88 -12.80 -8.17
CA VAL A 41 -15.79 -13.56 -7.28
C VAL A 41 -16.62 -12.67 -6.34
N HIS A 42 -16.07 -11.55 -5.89
CA HIS A 42 -16.68 -10.62 -4.95
C HIS A 42 -16.35 -9.16 -5.32
N PRO A 43 -17.13 -8.54 -6.23
CA PRO A 43 -16.85 -7.20 -6.73
C PRO A 43 -16.90 -6.12 -5.63
N ASP A 44 -17.72 -6.27 -4.60
CA ASP A 44 -17.90 -5.28 -3.53
C ASP A 44 -16.99 -5.50 -2.31
N THR A 45 -16.28 -6.63 -2.27
CA THR A 45 -15.40 -6.97 -1.16
C THR A 45 -14.00 -6.40 -1.37
N GLY A 46 -13.37 -5.98 -0.28
CA GLY A 46 -11.96 -5.57 -0.21
C GLY A 46 -11.14 -6.52 0.66
N ILE A 47 -9.82 -6.53 0.46
CA ILE A 47 -8.90 -7.33 1.26
C ILE A 47 -7.91 -6.44 2.02
N SER A 48 -7.71 -6.74 3.30
CA SER A 48 -6.77 -6.00 4.13
C SER A 48 -5.31 -6.30 3.72
N SER A 49 -4.38 -5.39 4.01
CA SER A 49 -2.96 -5.61 3.71
C SER A 49 -2.37 -6.82 4.44
N LYS A 50 -2.90 -7.18 5.62
CA LYS A 50 -2.47 -8.36 6.38
C LYS A 50 -2.93 -9.64 5.69
N ALA A 51 -4.22 -9.70 5.32
CA ALA A 51 -4.77 -10.82 4.57
C ALA A 51 -4.06 -10.99 3.21
N MET A 52 -3.75 -9.88 2.55
CA MET A 52 -2.97 -9.87 1.31
C MET A 52 -1.59 -10.51 1.46
N SER A 53 -0.91 -10.26 2.58
CA SER A 53 0.40 -10.85 2.85
C SER A 53 0.31 -12.35 3.08
N ILE A 54 -0.72 -12.80 3.79
CA ILE A 54 -0.98 -14.24 4.04
C ILE A 54 -1.27 -14.94 2.71
N MET A 55 -2.12 -14.36 1.86
CA MET A 55 -2.43 -14.91 0.53
C MET A 55 -1.18 -15.02 -0.36
N ASN A 56 -0.28 -14.03 -0.29
CA ASN A 56 0.95 -14.08 -1.07
C ASN A 56 1.87 -15.23 -0.62
N SER A 57 2.02 -15.44 0.69
CA SER A 57 2.78 -16.58 1.23
C SER A 57 2.11 -17.91 0.90
N PHE A 58 0.78 -18.00 1.04
CA PHE A 58 0.03 -19.21 0.74
C PHE A 58 0.21 -19.67 -0.72
N VAL A 59 0.21 -18.74 -1.67
CA VAL A 59 0.47 -19.07 -3.08
C VAL A 59 1.90 -19.58 -3.28
N ASN A 60 2.91 -18.98 -2.65
CA ASN A 60 4.29 -19.48 -2.70
C ASN A 60 4.40 -20.89 -2.11
N ASP A 61 3.82 -21.13 -0.94
CA ASP A 61 3.86 -22.44 -0.27
C ASP A 61 3.22 -23.55 -1.12
N ILE A 62 2.18 -23.22 -1.90
CA ILE A 62 1.59 -24.16 -2.85
C ILE A 62 2.54 -24.42 -4.02
N PHE A 63 3.13 -23.36 -4.59
CA PHE A 63 4.05 -23.50 -5.74
C PHE A 63 5.32 -24.28 -5.39
N GLU A 64 5.86 -24.14 -4.18
CA GLU A 64 7.05 -24.88 -3.74
C GLU A 64 6.76 -26.36 -3.44
N LYS A 65 5.49 -26.71 -3.25
CA LYS A 65 5.05 -28.06 -2.84
C LYS A 65 4.55 -28.90 -4.02
N ILE A 66 4.56 -28.33 -5.21
CA ILE A 66 4.26 -28.97 -6.50
C ILE A 66 5.59 -29.24 -7.21
#